data_AF-T2B345-F1
#
_entry.id   AF-T2B345-F1
#
_cell.length_a   1.000
_cell.length_b   1.000
_cell.length_c   1.000
_cell.angle_alpha   90.00
_cell.angle_beta   90.00
_cell.angle_gamma   90.00
#
_symmetry.space_group_name_H-M   'P 1'
#
loop_
_entity.id
_entity.type
_entity.pdbx_description
1 polymer ?
#
loop_
_entity_poly.entity_id
_entity_poly.type
_entity_poly.pdbx_seq_one_letter_code
_entity_poly.pdbx_strand_id
1 'polypeptide(L)'
;ALARYQGKDIAKFAEALSISDSEIDKKICNGTHMLGKEGTPQNTGVTGYGHYDESKGQNDKTAQCSGLQAALKSGDRGLHKFVVDAKVEEGKTWPTGYMLHSDNKIKVRGETNSNANAVAKDLTKLTPEEKTIVAGLLA
;
A
#
# COMPACT_ATOMS: atom_id res chain seq x y z
N ALA A 1 15.35 0.10 -3.42
CA ALA A 1 15.90 0.61 -2.15
C ALA A 1 15.04 0.21 -0.94
N LEU A 2 13.73 0.47 -0.95
CA LEU A 2 12.86 0.21 0.21
C LEU A 2 12.72 -1.27 0.61
N ALA A 3 12.92 -2.21 -0.33
CA ALA A 3 12.78 -3.65 -0.06
C ALA A 3 13.74 -4.21 1.01
N ARG A 4 14.82 -3.49 1.34
CA ARG A 4 15.79 -3.88 2.38
C ARG A 4 15.31 -3.58 3.80
N TYR A 5 14.31 -2.72 3.96
CA TYR A 5 13.76 -2.36 5.26
C TYR A 5 12.72 -3.40 5.68
N GLN A 6 12.65 -3.67 6.98
CA GLN A 6 11.67 -4.62 7.50
C GLN A 6 10.28 -3.96 7.53
N GLY A 7 9.23 -4.77 7.46
CA GLY A 7 7.86 -4.26 7.48
C GLY A 7 7.56 -3.40 8.71
N LYS A 8 8.09 -3.78 9.88
CA LYS A 8 7.98 -2.97 11.12
C LYS A 8 8.58 -1.56 10.99
N ASP A 9 9.64 -1.39 10.22
CA ASP A 9 10.29 -0.08 10.05
C ASP A 9 9.42 0.81 9.15
N ILE A 10 8.84 0.21 8.11
CA ILE A 10 7.88 0.88 7.22
C ILE A 10 6.61 1.25 7.95
N ALA A 11 6.10 0.39 8.83
CA ALA A 11 4.90 0.65 9.62
C ALA A 11 5.09 1.86 10.56
N LYS A 12 6.21 1.91 11.29
CA LYS A 12 6.56 3.06 12.15
C LYS A 12 6.70 4.35 11.36
N PHE A 13 7.36 4.30 10.21
CA PHE A 13 7.47 5.45 9.32
C PHE A 13 6.09 5.95 8.86
N ALA A 14 5.20 5.04 8.47
CA ALA A 14 3.86 5.39 8.03
C ALA A 14 3.01 6.01 9.16
N GLU A 15 3.10 5.48 10.38
CA GLU A 15 2.45 6.06 11.57
C GLU A 15 2.94 7.49 11.84
N ALA A 16 4.26 7.70 11.86
CA ALA A 16 4.86 9.02 12.06
C ALA A 16 4.45 10.01 10.97
N LEU A 17 4.41 9.57 9.71
CA LEU A 17 3.95 10.39 8.59
C LEU A 17 2.47 10.74 8.70
N SER A 18 1.60 9.80 9.07
CA SER A 18 0.16 10.05 9.20
C SER A 18 -0.17 11.07 10.29
N ILE A 19 0.60 11.06 11.40
CA ILE A 19 0.49 12.05 12.48
C ILE A 19 1.03 13.42 12.04
N SER A 20 2.17 13.44 11.35
CA SER A 20 2.88 14.69 11.01
C SER A 20 2.28 15.41 9.81
N ASP A 21 1.89 14.66 8.78
CA ASP A 21 1.33 15.16 7.54
C ASP A 21 0.38 14.13 6.89
N SER A 22 -0.87 14.14 7.33
CA SER A 22 -1.90 13.24 6.81
C SER A 22 -2.23 13.45 5.32
N GLU A 23 -1.89 14.61 4.75
CA GLU A 23 -2.13 14.87 3.33
C GLU A 23 -1.05 14.21 2.46
N ILE A 24 0.21 14.19 2.91
CA ILE A 24 1.28 13.42 2.27
C ILE A 24 1.02 11.91 2.42
N ASP A 25 0.60 11.45 3.61
CA ASP A 25 0.26 10.04 3.84
C ASP A 25 -0.75 9.51 2.81
N LYS A 26 -1.81 10.29 2.52
CA LYS A 26 -2.85 9.96 1.53
C LYS A 26 -2.37 9.94 0.08
N LYS A 27 -1.18 10.47 -0.22
CA LYS A 27 -0.58 10.46 -1.58
C LYS A 27 0.22 9.19 -1.86
N ILE A 28 0.65 8.48 -0.81
CA ILE A 28 1.46 7.26 -0.93
C ILE A 28 0.53 6.06 -0.76
N CYS A 29 0.75 4.98 -1.53
CA CYS A 29 -0.21 3.87 -1.58
C CYS A 29 -1.61 4.38 -1.92
N ASN A 30 -1.68 5.08 -3.04
CA ASN A 30 -2.90 5.63 -3.59
C ASN A 30 -2.86 5.51 -5.12
N GLY A 31 -3.95 4.97 -5.69
CA GLY A 31 -4.13 4.82 -7.12
C GLY A 31 -4.03 3.37 -7.61
N THR A 32 -3.79 3.24 -8.91
CA THR A 32 -4.05 2.02 -9.69
C THR A 32 -2.82 1.48 -10.43
N HIS A 33 -1.63 2.00 -10.14
CA HIS A 33 -0.43 1.69 -10.94
C HIS A 33 0.19 0.32 -10.62
N MET A 34 -0.32 -0.33 -9.57
CA MET A 34 -0.12 -1.75 -9.33
C MET A 34 -1.42 -2.50 -9.62
N LEU A 35 -1.32 -3.78 -9.96
CA LEU A 35 -2.48 -4.65 -10.07
C LEU A 35 -2.87 -5.09 -8.65
N GLY A 36 -4.09 -4.79 -8.21
CA GLY A 36 -4.60 -5.21 -6.89
C GLY A 36 -5.55 -6.39 -6.95
N LYS A 37 -6.06 -6.71 -8.16
CA LYS A 37 -6.90 -7.88 -8.45
C LYS A 37 -6.42 -8.56 -9.72
N GLU A 38 -6.23 -9.87 -9.65
CA GLU A 38 -5.76 -10.69 -10.76
C GLU A 38 -6.64 -10.49 -12.00
N GLY A 39 -6.00 -10.30 -13.16
CA GLY A 39 -6.68 -10.13 -14.44
C GLY A 39 -7.54 -8.86 -14.57
N THR A 40 -7.42 -7.89 -13.66
CA THR A 40 -8.25 -6.66 -13.65
C THR A 40 -7.40 -5.38 -13.72
N PRO A 41 -6.98 -4.93 -14.92
CA PRO A 41 -5.96 -3.87 -15.09
C PRO A 41 -6.28 -2.49 -14.48
N GLN A 42 -7.54 -2.19 -14.16
CA GLN A 42 -7.97 -0.94 -13.51
C GLN A 42 -8.43 -1.14 -12.05
N ASN A 43 -8.24 -2.36 -11.52
CA ASN A 43 -8.63 -2.73 -10.16
C ASN A 43 -10.10 -2.43 -9.84
N THR A 44 -11.00 -2.47 -10.84
CA THR A 44 -12.42 -2.17 -10.65
C THR A 44 -13.00 -2.99 -9.50
N GLY A 45 -13.59 -2.29 -8.52
CA GLY A 45 -14.15 -2.91 -7.33
C GLY A 45 -13.13 -3.25 -6.23
N VAL A 46 -11.86 -2.87 -6.36
CA VAL A 46 -10.88 -2.91 -5.25
C VAL A 46 -10.96 -1.59 -4.50
N THR A 47 -11.65 -1.60 -3.36
CA THR A 47 -12.05 -0.41 -2.60
C THR A 47 -11.14 -0.10 -1.42
N GLY A 48 -10.30 -1.05 -1.00
CA GLY A 48 -9.44 -0.84 0.16
C GLY A 48 -8.35 -1.88 0.30
N TYR A 49 -7.72 -1.84 1.47
CA TYR A 49 -6.62 -2.73 1.83
C TYR A 49 -7.10 -3.88 2.73
N GLY A 50 -6.38 -4.99 2.63
CA GLY A 50 -6.57 -6.17 3.45
C GLY A 50 -5.32 -7.02 3.46
N HIS A 51 -5.28 -8.06 4.29
CA HIS A 51 -4.07 -8.84 4.49
C HIS A 51 -4.13 -10.23 3.84
N TYR A 52 -2.94 -10.76 3.55
CA TYR A 52 -2.77 -12.12 3.07
C TYR A 52 -3.34 -13.13 4.07
N ASP A 53 -4.04 -14.15 3.55
CA ASP A 53 -4.59 -15.27 4.33
C ASP A 53 -5.70 -14.90 5.33
N GLU A 54 -6.39 -13.78 5.13
CA GLU A 54 -7.62 -13.50 5.88
C GLU A 54 -8.81 -14.34 5.36
N SER A 55 -9.56 -14.94 6.28
CA SER A 55 -10.63 -15.89 5.93
C SER A 55 -11.96 -15.24 5.54
N LYS A 56 -12.17 -13.95 5.84
CA LYS A 56 -13.44 -13.25 5.62
C LYS A 56 -13.22 -11.79 5.22
N GLY A 57 -14.18 -11.22 4.49
CA GLY A 57 -14.27 -9.78 4.26
C GLY A 57 -13.20 -9.19 3.34
N GLN A 58 -12.77 -9.96 2.33
CA GLN A 58 -11.69 -9.61 1.40
C GLN A 58 -12.14 -9.38 -0.05
N ASN A 59 -13.44 -9.43 -0.32
CA ASN A 59 -14.01 -9.49 -1.67
C ASN A 59 -13.69 -8.28 -2.56
N ASP A 60 -13.28 -7.16 -1.96
CA ASP A 60 -13.00 -5.88 -2.59
C ASP A 60 -11.67 -5.29 -2.12
N LYS A 61 -10.76 -6.10 -1.58
CA LYS A 61 -9.53 -5.63 -0.94
C LYS A 61 -8.27 -6.15 -1.61
N THR A 62 -7.16 -5.48 -1.35
CA THR A 62 -5.84 -5.90 -1.83
C THR A 62 -4.77 -5.74 -0.75
N ALA A 63 -3.69 -6.53 -0.82
CA ALA A 63 -2.46 -6.29 -0.07
C ALA A 63 -1.38 -5.65 -0.96
N GLN A 64 -1.79 -4.99 -2.04
CA GLN A 64 -0.93 -4.32 -2.99
C GLN A 64 -1.04 -2.79 -2.84
N CYS A 65 0.00 -2.15 -2.33
CA CYS A 65 0.13 -0.68 -2.31
C CYS A 65 -0.12 -0.13 -3.72
N SER A 66 -0.98 0.89 -3.83
CA SER A 66 -1.42 1.44 -5.12
C SER A 66 -2.02 0.44 -6.11
N GLY A 67 -2.62 -0.64 -5.58
CA GLY A 67 -3.48 -1.60 -6.27
C GLY A 67 -4.98 -1.32 -6.08
N LEU A 68 -5.36 -0.08 -5.80
CA LEU A 68 -6.75 0.33 -5.59
C LEU A 68 -7.40 0.72 -6.91
N GLN A 69 -8.72 0.86 -6.94
CA GLN A 69 -9.41 1.53 -8.05
C GLN A 69 -9.20 3.06 -8.02
N ALA A 70 -9.43 3.73 -9.15
CA ALA A 70 -9.12 5.16 -9.31
C ALA A 70 -9.99 6.10 -8.44
N ALA A 71 -11.28 5.80 -8.30
CA ALA A 71 -12.27 6.70 -7.70
C ALA A 71 -12.65 6.26 -6.27
N LEU A 72 -11.71 6.42 -5.33
CA LEU A 72 -11.99 6.15 -3.90
C LEU A 72 -12.30 7.41 -3.10
N LYS A 73 -13.20 7.24 -2.12
CA LYS A 73 -13.48 8.26 -1.12
C LYS A 73 -12.21 8.50 -0.29
N SER A 74 -12.02 9.75 0.12
CA SER A 74 -10.95 10.14 1.05
C SER A 74 -11.17 9.41 2.38
N GLY A 75 -10.38 8.38 2.67
CA GLY A 75 -10.51 7.54 3.88
C GLY A 75 -10.13 6.07 3.68
N ASP A 76 -10.14 5.60 2.43
CA ASP A 76 -9.82 4.20 2.09
C ASP A 76 -8.43 3.98 1.49
N ARG A 77 -7.54 4.97 1.62
CA ARG A 77 -6.22 5.02 0.97
C ARG A 77 -5.16 5.64 1.88
N GLY A 78 -3.90 5.57 1.46
CA GLY A 78 -2.77 6.15 2.18
C GLY A 78 -1.81 5.08 2.70
N LEU A 79 -0.58 5.50 2.98
CA LEU A 79 0.49 4.58 3.41
C LEU A 79 0.17 3.97 4.77
N HIS A 80 -0.27 4.78 5.74
CA HIS A 80 -0.64 4.30 7.07
C HIS A 80 -1.77 3.28 7.02
N LYS A 81 -2.83 3.58 6.26
CA LYS A 81 -3.94 2.64 6.08
C LYS A 81 -3.46 1.33 5.43
N PHE A 82 -2.63 1.43 4.40
CA PHE A 82 -2.03 0.26 3.76
C PHE A 82 -1.24 -0.59 4.76
N VAL A 83 -0.33 0.00 5.56
CA VAL A 83 0.51 -0.79 6.48
C VAL A 83 -0.30 -1.50 7.57
N VAL A 84 -1.36 -0.85 8.07
CA VAL A 84 -2.27 -1.42 9.08
C VAL A 84 -3.10 -2.55 8.48
N ASP A 85 -3.86 -2.25 7.43
CA ASP A 85 -4.85 -3.19 6.88
C ASP A 85 -4.18 -4.37 6.16
N ALA A 86 -3.02 -4.15 5.52
CA ALA A 86 -2.25 -5.21 4.90
C ALA A 86 -1.30 -5.94 5.87
N LYS A 87 -1.25 -5.55 7.15
CA LYS A 87 -0.38 -6.13 8.19
C LYS A 87 1.09 -6.17 7.77
N VAL A 88 1.59 -5.04 7.26
CA VAL A 88 2.98 -4.88 6.81
C VAL A 88 3.96 -5.13 7.96
N GLU A 89 3.62 -4.68 9.18
CA GLU A 89 4.45 -4.89 10.38
C GLU A 89 4.74 -6.37 10.67
N GLU A 90 3.77 -7.27 10.41
CA GLU A 90 3.94 -8.72 10.59
C GLU A 90 4.86 -9.36 9.53
N GLY A 91 5.31 -8.61 8.53
CA GLY A 91 6.22 -9.09 7.48
C GLY A 91 5.58 -10.00 6.44
N LYS A 92 4.24 -10.16 6.45
CA LYS A 92 3.53 -11.08 5.54
C LYS A 92 3.28 -10.51 4.15
N THR A 93 3.23 -9.19 4.01
CA THR A 93 2.87 -8.48 2.77
C THR A 93 3.95 -7.49 2.34
N TRP A 94 5.16 -7.62 2.88
CA TRP A 94 6.30 -6.77 2.58
C TRP A 94 7.58 -7.60 2.39
N PRO A 95 8.45 -7.27 1.41
CA PRO A 95 8.36 -6.17 0.44
C PRO A 95 7.48 -6.49 -0.78
N THR A 96 7.00 -7.72 -0.90
CA THR A 96 6.15 -8.20 -1.99
C THR A 96 4.70 -8.25 -1.53
N GLY A 97 3.81 -7.64 -2.31
CA GLY A 97 2.38 -7.63 -2.04
C GLY A 97 1.64 -8.85 -2.57
N TYR A 98 0.34 -8.87 -2.28
CA TYR A 98 -0.59 -9.88 -2.76
C TYR A 98 -1.86 -9.22 -3.30
N MET A 99 -2.43 -9.86 -4.32
CA MET A 99 -3.60 -9.40 -5.04
C MET A 99 -4.79 -10.29 -4.73
N LEU A 100 -5.98 -9.72 -4.90
CA LEU A 100 -7.25 -10.42 -4.87
C LEU A 100 -7.33 -11.43 -6.01
N HIS A 101 -7.60 -12.68 -5.68
CA HIS A 101 -7.92 -13.73 -6.65
C HIS A 101 -9.41 -13.70 -7.01
N SER A 102 -9.79 -14.42 -8.06
CA SER A 102 -11.19 -14.59 -8.47
C SER A 102 -12.08 -15.29 -7.43
N ASP A 103 -11.50 -16.04 -6.48
CA ASP A 103 -12.22 -16.67 -5.36
C ASP A 103 -12.40 -15.73 -4.13
N ASN A 104 -12.20 -14.42 -4.32
CA ASN A 104 -12.35 -13.38 -3.30
C ASN A 104 -11.36 -13.50 -2.12
N LYS A 105 -10.19 -14.11 -2.34
CA LYS A 105 -9.10 -14.16 -1.35
C LYS A 105 -7.87 -13.41 -1.82
N ILE A 106 -7.20 -12.70 -0.91
CA ILE A 106 -5.90 -12.09 -1.16
C ILE A 106 -4.82 -13.17 -1.04
N LYS A 107 -4.44 -13.77 -2.17
CA LYS A 107 -3.48 -14.88 -2.21
C LYS A 107 -2.58 -14.91 -3.44
N VAL A 108 -2.90 -14.15 -4.49
CA VAL A 108 -2.07 -14.11 -5.70
C VAL A 108 -0.87 -13.24 -5.41
N ARG A 109 0.32 -13.82 -5.35
CA ARG A 109 1.55 -13.07 -5.08
C ARG A 109 1.82 -12.09 -6.23
N GLY A 110 2.10 -10.83 -5.90
CA GLY A 110 2.52 -9.82 -6.87
C GLY A 110 3.95 -10.02 -7.35
N GLU A 111 4.42 -9.14 -8.23
CA GLU A 111 5.83 -9.13 -8.66
C GLU A 111 6.78 -8.95 -7.48
N THR A 112 8.01 -9.46 -7.61
CA THR A 112 9.05 -9.32 -6.61
C THR A 112 9.23 -7.85 -6.20
N ASN A 113 9.15 -7.58 -4.90
CA ASN A 113 9.27 -6.23 -4.30
C ASN A 113 8.17 -5.24 -4.73
N SER A 114 7.04 -5.73 -5.23
CA SER A 114 5.95 -4.91 -5.76
C SER A 114 5.47 -3.79 -4.80
N ASN A 115 5.30 -4.07 -3.50
CA ASN A 115 4.91 -3.03 -2.53
C ASN A 115 6.03 -2.02 -2.29
N ALA A 116 7.28 -2.49 -2.14
CA ALA A 116 8.42 -1.59 -2.00
C ALA A 116 8.62 -0.68 -3.23
N ASN A 117 8.38 -1.20 -4.43
CA ASN A 117 8.45 -0.44 -5.67
C ASN A 117 7.31 0.58 -5.78
N ALA A 118 6.09 0.21 -5.39
CA ALA A 118 4.94 1.11 -5.38
C ALA A 118 5.15 2.30 -4.43
N VAL A 119 5.56 2.04 -3.18
CA VAL A 119 5.88 3.09 -2.21
C VAL A 119 6.98 4.00 -2.75
N ALA A 120 8.07 3.43 -3.28
CA ALA A 120 9.16 4.21 -3.86
C ALA A 120 8.67 5.10 -5.02
N LYS A 121 7.84 4.55 -5.91
CA LYS A 121 7.28 5.29 -7.04
C LYS A 121 6.41 6.46 -6.58
N ASP A 122 5.59 6.28 -5.56
CA ASP A 122 4.75 7.36 -5.06
C ASP A 122 5.57 8.44 -4.35
N LEU A 123 6.60 8.06 -3.58
CA LEU A 123 7.56 9.02 -3.01
C LEU A 123 8.25 9.88 -4.07
N THR A 124 8.55 9.34 -5.26
CA THR A 124 9.16 10.15 -6.33
C THR A 124 8.24 11.23 -6.90
N LYS A 125 6.92 11.09 -6.75
CA LYS A 125 5.92 12.03 -7.29
C LYS A 125 5.61 13.19 -6.35
N LEU A 126 6.05 13.12 -5.09
CA LEU A 126 5.91 14.20 -4.12
C LEU A 126 6.64 15.47 -4.59
N THR A 127 6.15 16.63 -4.16
CA THR A 127 6.84 17.91 -4.41
C THR A 127 8.18 17.95 -3.66
N PRO A 128 9.11 18.86 -4.03
CA PRO A 128 10.36 19.01 -3.30
C PRO A 128 10.19 19.27 -1.79
N GLU A 129 9.18 20.06 -1.41
CA GLU A 129 8.85 20.38 -0.02
C GLU A 129 8.36 19.14 0.73
N GLU A 130 7.43 18.38 0.14
CA GLU A 130 6.92 17.14 0.70
C GLU A 130 8.01 16.08 0.86
N LYS A 131 8.92 15.98 -0.11
CA LYS A 131 10.09 15.10 -0.01
C LYS A 131 11.00 15.49 1.15
N THR A 132 11.14 16.78 1.43
CA THR A 132 11.95 17.27 2.56
C THR A 132 11.32 16.86 3.89
N ILE A 133 10.00 16.98 4.02
CA ILE A 133 9.25 16.52 5.20
C ILE A 133 9.43 15.02 5.39
N VAL A 134 9.19 14.22 4.35
CA VAL A 134 9.33 12.76 4.41
C VAL A 134 10.76 12.34 4.76
N ALA A 135 11.77 12.98 4.16
CA ALA A 135 13.16 12.70 4.47
C ALA A 135 13.50 13.02 5.93
N GLY A 136 12.94 14.10 6.50
CA GLY A 136 13.12 14.44 7.91
C GLY A 136 12.50 13.42 8.88
N LEU A 137 11.45 12.71 8.47
CA LEU A 137 10.83 11.63 9.26
C LEU A 137 11.55 10.27 9.13
N LEU A 138 12.43 10.14 8.12
CA LEU A 138 13.22 8.93 7.88
C LEU A 138 14.64 9.00 8.48
N ALA A 139 15.02 10.16 9.03
CA ALA A 139 16.32 10.42 9.66
C ALA A 139 16.36 9.94 11.11
#